data_AF-A0A0D2BW84-F1
#
_entry.id   AF-A0A0D2BW84-F1
#
_cell.length_a   1.000
_cell.length_b   1.000
_cell.length_c   1.000
_cell.angle_alpha   90.00
_cell.angle_beta   90.00
_cell.angle_gamma   90.00
#
_symmetry.space_group_name_H-M   'P 1'
#
loop_
_entity.id
_entity.type
_entity.pdbx_description
1 polymer ?
#
loop_
_entity_poly.entity_id
_entity_poly.type
_entity_poly.pdbx_seq_one_letter_code
_entity_poly.pdbx_strand_id
1 'polypeptide(L)'
;MPGLSVIRRTFARSRFLRNLKLFARDSWSDTLLLILVSGLTLAIYSIPYRPPILIRVYDVEYGRVYNHHLAYPYQKPIFSSLVAGLVASLIPMAVVIIAQIWFRSFADATAAIKGLSYALTVGTLFQVVLKKFIGGPRPHFIDVCKPISLHYGLGPGANLYTSAICRGKDQGRTNYALQTFPSGHSVVAFAGLGFLAIYLYTHLKIGDPRIDSSMGF
;
A
#
# COMPACT_ATOMS: atom_id res chain seq x y z
N MET A 1 20.95 52.49 -15.05
CA MET A 1 21.30 51.17 -15.63
C MET A 1 20.33 50.08 -15.15
N PRO A 2 19.18 49.84 -15.81
CA PRO A 2 18.19 48.83 -15.38
C PRO A 2 18.16 47.53 -16.24
N GLY A 3 18.88 47.46 -17.36
CA GLY A 3 18.69 46.39 -18.38
C GLY A 3 19.30 45.02 -18.07
N LEU A 4 20.38 44.96 -17.27
CA LEU A 4 21.12 43.71 -17.03
C LEU A 4 20.36 42.70 -16.14
N SER A 5 19.58 43.17 -15.17
CA SER A 5 18.83 42.30 -14.26
C SER A 5 17.61 41.65 -14.93
N VAL A 6 16.95 42.40 -15.82
CA VAL A 6 15.79 41.93 -16.59
C VAL A 6 16.23 40.84 -17.57
N ILE A 7 17.27 41.10 -18.38
CA ILE A 7 17.81 40.15 -19.37
C ILE A 7 18.31 38.84 -18.71
N ARG A 8 18.97 38.94 -17.55
CA ARG A 8 19.46 37.76 -16.79
C ARG A 8 18.29 36.89 -16.28
N ARG A 9 17.19 37.52 -15.85
CA ARG A 9 15.95 36.82 -15.43
C ARG A 9 15.23 36.15 -16.61
N THR A 10 15.12 36.81 -17.77
CA THR A 10 14.51 36.22 -18.97
C THR A 10 15.33 35.05 -19.52
N PHE A 11 16.66 35.15 -19.51
CA PHE A 11 17.56 34.10 -19.98
C PHE A 11 17.58 32.90 -19.02
N ALA A 12 17.55 33.12 -17.71
CA ALA A 12 17.42 32.05 -16.71
C ALA A 12 16.06 31.34 -16.82
N ARG A 13 14.96 32.08 -17.04
CA ARG A 13 13.62 31.52 -17.26
C ARG A 13 13.54 30.67 -18.54
N SER A 14 14.18 31.11 -19.63
CA SER A 14 14.20 30.33 -20.88
C SER A 14 15.07 29.07 -20.79
N ARG A 15 16.16 29.11 -20.01
CA ARG A 15 17.00 27.92 -19.75
C ARG A 15 16.32 26.93 -18.81
N PHE A 16 15.65 27.41 -17.76
CA PHE A 16 14.85 26.60 -16.85
C PHE A 16 13.69 25.88 -17.56
N LEU A 17 12.92 26.60 -18.39
CA LEU A 17 11.82 26.01 -19.15
C LEU A 17 12.30 24.95 -20.16
N ARG A 18 13.46 25.16 -20.78
CA ARG A 18 14.07 24.20 -21.71
C ARG A 18 14.55 22.95 -20.98
N ASN A 19 15.19 23.12 -19.82
CA ASN A 19 15.61 22.01 -18.95
C ASN A 19 14.40 21.23 -18.41
N LEU A 20 13.32 21.92 -18.04
CA LEU A 20 12.08 21.29 -17.60
C LEU A 20 11.42 20.50 -18.74
N LYS A 21 11.42 21.03 -19.97
CA LYS A 21 10.90 20.32 -21.14
C LYS A 21 11.71 19.06 -21.46
N LEU A 22 13.05 19.13 -21.37
CA LEU A 22 13.93 17.97 -21.54
C LEU A 22 13.70 16.94 -20.44
N PHE A 23 13.63 17.38 -19.18
CA PHE A 23 13.35 16.51 -18.05
C PHE A 23 11.97 15.84 -18.16
N ALA A 24 10.93 16.58 -18.57
CA ALA A 24 9.60 16.04 -18.78
C ALA A 24 9.55 15.05 -19.95
N ARG A 25 10.33 15.29 -21.02
CA ARG A 25 10.47 14.38 -22.16
C ARG A 25 11.10 13.06 -21.75
N ASP A 26 12.12 13.12 -20.89
CA ASP A 26 12.83 11.96 -20.36
C ASP A 26 11.98 11.18 -19.33
N SER A 27 11.32 11.91 -18.43
CA SER A 27 10.51 11.37 -17.33
C SER A 27 9.13 10.83 -17.72
N TRP A 28 8.73 10.98 -18.98
CA TRP A 28 7.35 10.75 -19.39
C TRP A 28 6.98 9.26 -19.33
N SER A 29 7.91 8.37 -19.67
CA SER A 29 7.71 6.92 -19.66
C SER A 29 7.42 6.41 -18.25
N ASP A 30 8.13 6.94 -17.26
CA ASP A 30 7.96 6.56 -15.86
C ASP A 30 6.60 7.00 -15.33
N THR A 31 6.20 8.23 -15.68
CA THR A 31 4.91 8.79 -15.27
C THR A 31 3.76 8.02 -15.90
N LEU A 32 3.88 7.66 -17.19
CA LEU A 32 2.91 6.83 -17.87
C LEU A 32 2.84 5.43 -17.24
N LEU A 33 3.97 4.80 -16.92
CA LEU A 33 3.99 3.51 -16.25
C LEU A 33 3.28 3.59 -14.89
N LEU A 34 3.56 4.60 -14.08
CA LEU A 34 2.87 4.81 -12.79
C LEU A 34 1.36 4.94 -12.96
N ILE A 35 0.90 5.69 -13.96
CA ILE A 35 -0.53 5.85 -14.26
C ILE A 35 -1.15 4.51 -14.68
N LEU A 36 -0.49 3.77 -15.57
CA LEU A 36 -0.98 2.46 -16.04
C LEU A 36 -1.07 1.45 -14.90
N VAL A 37 -0.02 1.35 -14.08
CA VAL A 37 0.01 0.43 -12.93
C VAL A 37 -1.03 0.83 -11.88
N SER A 38 -1.20 2.13 -11.62
CA SER A 38 -2.23 2.63 -10.70
C SER A 38 -3.64 2.36 -11.23
N GLY A 39 -3.87 2.56 -12.52
CA GLY A 39 -5.12 2.25 -13.21
C GLY A 39 -5.45 0.76 -13.15
N LEU A 40 -4.47 -0.11 -13.42
CA LEU A 40 -4.59 -1.55 -13.28
C LEU A 40 -4.92 -1.95 -11.83
N THR A 41 -4.23 -1.37 -10.86
CA THR A 41 -4.48 -1.62 -9.43
C THR A 41 -5.91 -1.26 -9.05
N LEU A 42 -6.41 -0.10 -9.50
CA LEU A 42 -7.78 0.34 -9.26
C LEU A 42 -8.81 -0.56 -9.95
N ALA A 43 -8.53 -0.99 -11.18
CA ALA A 43 -9.37 -1.93 -11.91
C ALA A 43 -9.52 -3.25 -11.14
N ILE A 44 -8.40 -3.84 -10.70
CA ILE A 44 -8.42 -5.10 -9.92
C ILE A 44 -9.12 -4.89 -8.57
N TYR A 45 -8.89 -3.76 -7.91
CA TYR A 45 -9.53 -3.44 -6.63
C TYR A 45 -11.06 -3.43 -6.74
N SER A 46 -11.58 -2.84 -7.82
CA SER A 46 -13.01 -2.67 -8.10
C SER A 46 -13.75 -3.97 -8.41
N ILE A 47 -13.03 -5.04 -8.81
CA ILE A 47 -13.65 -6.34 -9.08
C ILE A 47 -14.26 -6.90 -7.78
N PRO A 48 -15.53 -7.33 -7.74
CA PRO A 48 -16.12 -7.90 -6.55
C PRO A 48 -15.37 -9.16 -6.13
N TYR A 49 -15.08 -9.28 -4.83
CA TYR A 49 -14.38 -10.44 -4.30
C TYR A 49 -15.28 -11.67 -4.35
N ARG A 50 -14.85 -12.73 -5.05
CA ARG A 50 -15.54 -14.02 -5.12
C ARG A 50 -14.60 -15.10 -4.58
N PRO A 51 -14.69 -15.46 -3.29
CA PRO A 51 -13.78 -16.42 -2.67
C PRO A 51 -13.97 -17.82 -3.27
N PRO A 52 -12.92 -18.45 -3.86
CA PRO A 52 -12.95 -19.87 -4.23
C PRO A 52 -12.58 -20.76 -3.03
N ILE A 53 -12.69 -20.26 -1.80
CA ILE A 53 -12.20 -20.93 -0.59
C ILE A 53 -13.34 -21.62 0.17
N LEU A 54 -13.05 -22.81 0.65
CA LEU A 54 -13.89 -23.54 1.58
C LEU A 54 -13.38 -23.29 3.00
N ILE A 55 -14.29 -22.99 3.91
CA ILE A 55 -13.96 -22.56 5.28
C ILE A 55 -14.45 -23.61 6.26
N ARG A 56 -13.56 -24.01 7.18
CA ARG A 56 -13.92 -24.84 8.33
C ARG A 56 -14.49 -23.96 9.43
N VAL A 57 -15.82 -23.95 9.54
CA VAL A 57 -16.54 -23.13 10.54
C VAL A 57 -16.61 -23.82 11.90
N TYR A 58 -16.83 -25.14 11.89
CA TYR A 58 -16.98 -25.94 13.09
C TYR A 58 -15.78 -26.84 13.32
N ASP A 59 -15.46 -27.05 14.59
CA ASP A 59 -14.58 -28.10 15.03
C ASP A 59 -15.40 -29.36 15.32
N VAL A 60 -15.09 -30.44 14.59
CA VAL A 60 -15.77 -31.74 14.78
C VAL A 60 -15.11 -32.60 15.82
N GLU A 61 -13.88 -32.30 16.21
CA GLU A 61 -13.18 -33.06 17.25
C GLU A 61 -13.88 -32.87 18.61
N TYR A 62 -14.47 -31.69 18.85
CA TYR A 62 -15.14 -31.32 20.09
C TYR A 62 -16.68 -31.23 19.99
N GLY A 63 -17.29 -31.79 18.94
CA GLY A 63 -18.75 -31.86 18.82
C GLY A 63 -19.43 -30.61 18.25
N ARG A 64 -19.07 -30.20 17.02
CA ARG A 64 -19.68 -29.09 16.25
C ARG A 64 -19.68 -27.74 16.99
N VAL A 65 -18.64 -27.49 17.76
CA VAL A 65 -18.39 -26.18 18.36
C VAL A 65 -17.78 -25.25 17.31
N TYR A 66 -17.98 -23.94 17.42
CA TYR A 66 -17.32 -22.98 16.54
C TYR A 66 -15.79 -23.05 16.67
N ASN A 67 -15.10 -22.93 15.54
CA ASN A 67 -13.65 -22.88 15.52
C ASN A 67 -13.15 -21.65 16.31
N HIS A 68 -12.41 -21.89 17.39
CA HIS A 68 -11.89 -20.85 18.28
C HIS A 68 -11.03 -19.81 17.55
N HIS A 69 -10.28 -20.22 16.52
CA HIS A 69 -9.44 -19.30 15.74
C HIS A 69 -10.24 -18.28 14.91
N LEU A 70 -11.54 -18.50 14.72
CA LEU A 70 -12.44 -17.66 13.91
C LEU A 70 -13.56 -17.00 14.73
N ALA A 71 -13.58 -17.21 16.04
CA ALA A 71 -14.65 -16.81 16.95
C ALA A 71 -14.33 -15.54 17.77
N TYR A 72 -13.41 -14.69 17.32
CA TYR A 72 -13.11 -13.43 17.99
C TYR A 72 -14.19 -12.37 17.69
N PRO A 73 -14.49 -11.46 18.63
CA PRO A 73 -15.45 -10.39 18.37
C PRO A 73 -14.91 -9.41 17.33
N TYR A 74 -15.79 -8.86 16.51
CA TYR A 74 -15.44 -7.83 15.54
C TYR A 74 -15.02 -6.54 16.25
N GLN A 75 -13.78 -6.14 16.02
CA GLN A 75 -13.25 -4.87 16.49
C GLN A 75 -13.18 -3.86 15.34
N LYS A 76 -13.65 -2.64 15.59
CA LYS A 76 -13.56 -1.55 14.61
C LYS A 76 -12.09 -1.14 14.44
N PRO A 77 -11.57 -1.02 13.21
CA PRO A 77 -10.20 -0.60 12.99
C PRO A 77 -9.99 0.85 13.45
N ILE A 78 -8.86 1.11 14.13
CA ILE A 78 -8.49 2.44 14.65
C ILE A 78 -8.27 3.43 13.50
N PHE A 79 -7.56 3.01 12.45
CA PHE A 79 -7.33 3.79 11.25
C PHE A 79 -8.05 3.18 10.05
N SER A 80 -8.78 4.02 9.31
CA SER A 80 -9.24 3.65 7.98
C SER A 80 -8.04 3.38 7.05
N SER A 81 -8.18 2.45 6.12
CA SER A 81 -7.14 2.13 5.13
C SER A 81 -6.71 3.36 4.33
N LEU A 82 -7.62 4.30 4.08
CA LEU A 82 -7.29 5.56 3.41
C LEU A 82 -6.40 6.45 4.28
N VAL A 83 -6.75 6.62 5.55
CA VAL A 83 -5.99 7.47 6.49
C VAL A 83 -4.58 6.92 6.68
N ALA A 84 -4.44 5.61 6.86
CA ALA A 84 -3.13 4.97 6.96
C ALA A 84 -2.29 5.17 5.68
N GLY A 85 -2.93 5.08 4.50
CA GLY A 85 -2.27 5.35 3.23
C GLY A 85 -1.80 6.80 3.07
N LEU A 86 -2.62 7.76 3.50
CA LEU A 86 -2.26 9.17 3.48
C LEU A 86 -1.12 9.46 4.46
N VAL A 87 -1.18 8.95 5.68
CA VAL A 87 -0.12 9.16 6.68
C VAL A 87 1.22 8.59 6.20
N ALA A 88 1.22 7.35 5.70
CA ALA A 88 2.43 6.69 5.23
C ALA A 88 2.99 7.27 3.92
N SER A 89 2.21 8.03 3.15
CA SER A 89 2.70 8.74 1.96
C SER A 89 3.12 10.17 2.26
N LEU A 90 2.33 10.91 3.05
CA LEU A 90 2.57 12.31 3.37
C LEU A 90 3.78 12.51 4.29
N ILE A 91 4.02 11.62 5.25
CA ILE A 91 5.18 11.74 6.16
C ILE A 91 6.51 11.64 5.37
N PRO A 92 6.77 10.58 4.58
CA PRO A 92 7.97 10.53 3.73
C PRO A 92 8.07 11.69 2.76
N MET A 93 6.95 12.08 2.14
CA MET A 93 6.90 13.21 1.21
C MET A 93 7.33 14.52 1.88
N ALA A 94 6.84 14.80 3.09
CA ALA A 94 7.20 15.98 3.85
C ALA A 94 8.69 16.00 4.20
N VAL A 95 9.25 14.85 4.63
CA VAL A 95 10.68 14.75 4.94
C VAL A 95 11.54 15.00 3.69
N VAL A 96 11.17 14.41 2.55
CA VAL A 96 11.84 14.68 1.27
C VAL A 96 11.77 16.18 0.97
N ILE A 97 10.59 16.80 0.98
CA ILE A 97 10.44 18.23 0.68
C ILE A 97 11.30 19.11 1.61
N ILE A 98 11.30 18.84 2.91
CA ILE A 98 12.11 19.57 3.89
C ILE A 98 13.60 19.44 3.58
N ALA A 99 14.08 18.23 3.28
CA ALA A 99 15.47 18.01 2.87
C ALA A 99 15.82 18.79 1.59
N GLN A 100 14.89 18.88 0.64
CA GLN A 100 15.12 19.58 -0.62
C GLN A 100 15.17 21.11 -0.47
N ILE A 101 14.50 21.68 0.54
CA ILE A 101 14.67 23.10 0.90
C ILE A 101 16.13 23.39 1.27
N TRP A 102 16.80 22.42 1.90
CA TRP A 102 18.21 22.53 2.31
C TRP A 102 19.17 22.31 1.14
N PHE A 103 19.00 21.24 0.36
CA PHE A 103 19.93 20.88 -0.72
C PHE A 103 19.70 21.63 -2.04
N ARG A 104 18.53 22.26 -2.23
CA ARG A 104 18.16 23.07 -3.40
C ARG A 104 18.33 22.35 -4.76
N SER A 105 18.06 21.04 -4.80
CA SER A 105 18.14 20.22 -6.02
C SER A 105 16.76 19.83 -6.54
N PHE A 106 16.36 20.34 -7.70
CA PHE A 106 15.07 20.00 -8.31
C PHE A 106 15.03 18.56 -8.84
N ALA A 107 16.17 18.06 -9.33
CA ALA A 107 16.29 16.72 -9.88
C ALA A 107 16.09 15.66 -8.79
N ASP A 108 16.76 15.82 -7.64
CA ASP A 108 16.65 14.89 -6.52
C ASP A 108 15.25 14.89 -5.90
N ALA A 109 14.64 16.07 -5.77
CA ALA A 109 13.27 16.19 -5.31
C ALA A 109 12.32 15.37 -6.18
N THR A 110 12.40 15.55 -7.51
CA THR A 110 11.48 14.88 -8.42
C THR A 110 11.75 13.38 -8.51
N ALA A 111 13.01 12.96 -8.45
CA ALA A 111 13.39 11.55 -8.41
C ALA A 111 12.89 10.86 -7.13
N ALA A 112 13.05 11.50 -5.96
CA ALA A 112 12.59 10.96 -4.68
C ALA A 112 11.07 10.84 -4.62
N ILE A 113 10.33 11.84 -5.10
CA ILE A 113 8.86 11.82 -5.16
C ILE A 113 8.35 10.68 -6.05
N LYS A 114 8.97 10.49 -7.23
CA LYS A 114 8.62 9.37 -8.12
C LYS A 114 8.98 8.03 -7.48
N GLY A 115 10.16 7.90 -6.87
CA GLY A 115 10.59 6.70 -6.18
C GLY A 115 9.61 6.27 -5.08
N LEU A 116 9.17 7.23 -4.25
CA LEU A 116 8.14 6.99 -3.23
C LEU A 116 6.82 6.55 -3.87
N SER A 117 6.41 7.20 -4.96
CA SER A 117 5.20 6.85 -5.70
C SER A 117 5.28 5.42 -6.26
N TYR A 118 6.43 5.01 -6.80
CA TYR A 118 6.66 3.64 -7.26
C TYR A 118 6.55 2.63 -6.12
N ALA A 119 7.20 2.87 -4.98
CA ALA A 119 7.15 1.99 -3.83
C ALA A 119 5.70 1.75 -3.38
N LEU A 120 4.92 2.82 -3.26
CA LEU A 120 3.51 2.76 -2.84
C LEU A 120 2.63 2.05 -3.88
N THR A 121 2.75 2.41 -5.15
CA THR A 121 1.90 1.86 -6.22
C THR A 121 2.20 0.37 -6.44
N VAL A 122 3.46 -0.03 -6.51
CA VAL A 122 3.85 -1.44 -6.69
C VAL A 122 3.44 -2.27 -5.46
N GLY A 123 3.71 -1.78 -4.25
CA GLY A 123 3.27 -2.45 -3.03
C GLY A 123 1.75 -2.66 -3.00
N THR A 124 0.99 -1.63 -3.35
CA THR A 124 -0.48 -1.70 -3.40
C THR A 124 -0.98 -2.66 -4.48
N LEU A 125 -0.35 -2.70 -5.67
CA LEU A 125 -0.68 -3.66 -6.71
C LEU A 125 -0.55 -5.10 -6.20
N PHE A 126 0.63 -5.45 -5.66
CA PHE A 126 0.87 -6.79 -5.11
C PHE A 126 -0.12 -7.13 -4.01
N GLN A 127 -0.38 -6.18 -3.11
CA GLN A 127 -1.35 -6.35 -2.04
C GLN A 127 -2.75 -6.64 -2.58
N VAL A 128 -3.24 -5.85 -3.54
CA VAL A 128 -4.59 -6.01 -4.11
C VAL A 128 -4.70 -7.34 -4.84
N VAL A 129 -3.69 -7.71 -5.64
CA VAL A 129 -3.63 -9.00 -6.34
C VAL A 129 -3.69 -10.14 -5.33
N LEU A 130 -2.76 -10.22 -4.39
CA LEU A 130 -2.70 -11.30 -3.41
C LEU A 130 -3.98 -11.39 -2.57
N LYS A 131 -4.59 -10.25 -2.24
CA LYS A 131 -5.83 -10.20 -1.49
C LYS A 131 -7.03 -10.78 -2.24
N LYS A 132 -7.04 -10.68 -3.58
CA LYS A 132 -8.07 -11.31 -4.42
C LYS A 132 -7.79 -12.80 -4.67
N PHE A 133 -6.52 -13.20 -4.81
CA PHE A 133 -6.14 -14.57 -5.14
C PHE A 133 -6.07 -15.51 -3.94
N ILE A 134 -5.38 -15.13 -2.88
CA ILE A 134 -5.16 -15.99 -1.70
C ILE A 134 -6.37 -15.89 -0.76
N GLY A 135 -6.73 -14.65 -0.39
CA GLY A 135 -7.80 -14.41 0.59
C GLY A 135 -7.59 -15.16 1.90
N GLY A 136 -8.65 -15.33 2.68
CA GLY A 136 -8.66 -16.16 3.89
C GLY A 136 -9.52 -15.55 5.01
N PRO A 137 -10.16 -16.39 5.83
CA PRO A 137 -11.01 -15.92 6.91
C PRO A 137 -10.17 -15.22 8.00
N ARG A 138 -10.66 -14.08 8.47
CA ARG A 138 -10.11 -13.35 9.61
C ARG A 138 -10.56 -13.97 10.93
N PRO A 139 -9.87 -13.69 12.05
CA PRO A 139 -10.25 -14.22 13.34
C PRO A 139 -11.65 -13.83 13.84
N HIS A 140 -12.24 -12.77 13.28
CA HIS A 140 -13.61 -12.33 13.60
C HIS A 140 -14.65 -12.75 12.55
N PHE A 141 -14.33 -13.75 11.72
CA PHE A 141 -15.19 -14.19 10.64
C PHE A 141 -16.55 -14.69 11.14
N ILE A 142 -16.60 -15.48 12.22
CA ILE A 142 -17.85 -16.08 12.71
C ILE A 142 -18.82 -15.01 13.23
N ASP A 143 -18.31 -14.00 13.95
CA ASP A 143 -19.11 -12.89 14.48
C ASP A 143 -19.80 -12.07 13.38
N VAL A 144 -19.08 -11.83 12.27
CA VAL A 144 -19.63 -11.09 11.12
C VAL A 144 -20.53 -11.98 10.24
N CYS A 145 -20.09 -13.21 9.98
CA CYS A 145 -20.79 -14.15 9.09
C CYS A 145 -22.12 -14.62 9.69
N LYS A 146 -22.19 -14.80 11.01
CA LYS A 146 -23.33 -15.39 11.74
C LYS A 146 -23.86 -16.64 11.04
N PRO A 147 -23.04 -17.70 10.93
CA PRO A 147 -23.38 -18.90 10.19
C PRO A 147 -24.55 -19.64 10.87
N ILE A 148 -25.56 -20.03 10.09
CA ILE A 148 -26.62 -20.92 10.58
C ILE A 148 -26.33 -22.32 10.06
N SER A 149 -26.26 -23.29 10.98
CA SER A 149 -26.04 -24.71 10.69
C SER A 149 -27.28 -25.33 10.02
N LEU A 150 -27.45 -25.15 8.72
CA LEU A 150 -28.61 -25.72 8.03
C LEU A 150 -28.34 -27.14 7.50
N HIS A 151 -27.12 -27.49 7.10
CA HIS A 151 -26.80 -28.84 6.61
C HIS A 151 -25.33 -29.24 6.82
N TYR A 152 -25.05 -30.52 6.64
CA TYR A 152 -23.70 -31.10 6.51
C TYR A 152 -22.98 -30.40 5.34
N GLY A 153 -21.79 -29.83 5.60
CA GLY A 153 -20.96 -29.17 4.61
C GLY A 153 -20.30 -30.16 3.63
N LEU A 154 -19.40 -29.64 2.79
CA LEU A 154 -18.64 -30.43 1.83
C LEU A 154 -17.47 -31.17 2.51
N GLY A 155 -16.94 -32.19 1.83
CA GLY A 155 -15.71 -32.90 2.22
C GLY A 155 -15.87 -33.90 3.38
N PRO A 156 -14.80 -34.64 3.71
CA PRO A 156 -14.81 -35.61 4.80
C PRO A 156 -15.08 -34.92 6.14
N GLY A 157 -16.03 -35.46 6.91
CA GLY A 157 -16.55 -34.85 8.14
C GLY A 157 -17.59 -33.75 7.93
N ALA A 158 -17.86 -33.36 6.68
CA ALA A 158 -18.91 -32.42 6.29
C ALA A 158 -18.87 -31.06 7.02
N ASN A 159 -17.68 -30.45 7.12
CA ASN A 159 -17.47 -29.18 7.83
C ASN A 159 -16.87 -28.07 6.96
N LEU A 160 -16.81 -28.27 5.64
CA LEU A 160 -16.34 -27.26 4.72
C LEU A 160 -17.52 -26.51 4.13
N TYR A 161 -17.53 -25.19 4.32
CA TYR A 161 -18.61 -24.32 3.87
C TYR A 161 -18.11 -23.23 2.95
N THR A 162 -18.94 -22.85 1.99
CA THR A 162 -18.74 -21.65 1.18
C THR A 162 -19.25 -20.42 1.92
N SER A 163 -18.92 -19.22 1.43
CA SER A 163 -19.43 -17.95 1.98
C SER A 163 -20.97 -17.82 1.96
N ALA A 164 -21.68 -18.72 1.27
CA ALA A 164 -23.14 -18.77 1.23
C ALA A 164 -23.79 -19.11 2.58
N ILE A 165 -23.05 -19.67 3.55
CA ILE A 165 -23.58 -19.96 4.89
C ILE A 165 -23.83 -18.69 5.73
N CYS A 166 -23.22 -17.57 5.34
CA CYS A 166 -23.30 -16.34 6.11
C CYS A 166 -24.66 -15.67 5.97
N ARG A 167 -25.36 -15.44 7.10
CA ARG A 167 -26.59 -14.64 7.17
C ARG A 167 -26.37 -13.21 7.70
N GLY A 168 -25.12 -12.81 7.90
CA GLY A 168 -24.78 -11.44 8.27
C GLY A 168 -25.44 -10.40 7.35
N LYS A 169 -26.01 -9.35 7.95
CA LYS A 169 -26.75 -8.29 7.24
C LYS A 169 -25.88 -7.49 6.25
N ASP A 170 -24.57 -7.44 6.50
CA ASP A 170 -23.61 -6.65 5.74
C ASP A 170 -22.67 -7.53 4.90
N GLN A 171 -23.06 -7.86 3.66
CA GLN A 171 -22.22 -8.68 2.76
C GLN A 171 -20.83 -8.07 2.53
N GLY A 172 -20.72 -6.74 2.54
CA GLY A 172 -19.42 -6.05 2.44
C GLY A 172 -18.49 -6.37 3.61
N ARG A 173 -19.03 -6.47 4.83
CA ARG A 173 -18.24 -6.87 6.02
C ARG A 173 -17.85 -8.33 5.96
N THR A 174 -18.73 -9.21 5.48
CA THR A 174 -18.42 -10.63 5.26
C THR A 174 -17.29 -10.79 4.25
N ASN A 175 -17.34 -10.09 3.11
CA ASN A 175 -16.28 -10.12 2.11
C ASN A 175 -14.95 -9.58 2.66
N TYR A 176 -14.99 -8.53 3.48
CA TYR A 176 -13.81 -8.02 4.17
C TYR A 176 -13.22 -9.01 5.17
N ALA A 177 -14.09 -9.71 5.91
CA ALA A 177 -13.70 -10.77 6.85
C ALA A 177 -13.09 -11.99 6.14
N LEU A 178 -13.29 -12.16 4.83
CA LEU A 178 -12.68 -13.20 4.01
C LEU A 178 -11.38 -12.76 3.32
N GLN A 179 -10.91 -11.54 3.58
CA GLN A 179 -9.69 -11.01 2.99
C GLN A 179 -8.66 -10.72 4.09
N THR A 180 -8.03 -11.78 4.60
CA THR A 180 -7.03 -11.67 5.68
C THR A 180 -5.64 -11.23 5.18
N PHE A 181 -5.15 -11.81 4.09
CA PHE A 181 -3.77 -11.62 3.63
C PHE A 181 -3.71 -10.91 2.27
N PRO A 182 -2.74 -9.99 2.05
CA PRO A 182 -1.90 -9.30 3.03
C PRO A 182 -2.60 -8.05 3.64
N SER A 183 -2.08 -7.56 4.78
CA SER A 183 -2.56 -6.33 5.43
C SER A 183 -2.18 -5.10 4.63
N GLY A 184 -3.18 -4.30 4.23
CA GLY A 184 -2.91 -3.08 3.45
C GLY A 184 -2.22 -1.98 4.25
N HIS A 185 -2.56 -1.83 5.53
CA HIS A 185 -1.86 -0.89 6.42
C HIS A 185 -0.38 -1.20 6.53
N SER A 186 -0.04 -2.49 6.65
CA SER A 186 1.35 -2.93 6.78
C SER A 186 2.14 -2.73 5.49
N VAL A 187 1.55 -3.07 4.34
CA VAL A 187 2.20 -2.89 3.03
C VAL A 187 2.48 -1.42 2.75
N VAL A 188 1.50 -0.55 2.97
CA VAL A 188 1.65 0.87 2.69
C VAL A 188 2.62 1.53 3.67
N ALA A 189 2.61 1.15 4.95
CA ALA A 189 3.60 1.60 5.93
C ALA A 189 5.02 1.16 5.56
N PHE A 190 5.20 -0.12 5.18
CA PHE A 190 6.50 -0.64 4.76
C PHE A 190 7.01 0.04 3.49
N ALA A 191 6.16 0.22 2.48
CA ALA A 191 6.54 0.90 1.24
C ALA A 191 6.92 2.37 1.47
N GLY A 192 6.12 3.12 2.25
CA GLY A 192 6.38 4.53 2.51
C GLY A 192 7.58 4.78 3.43
N LEU A 193 7.57 4.17 4.63
CA LEU A 193 8.62 4.37 5.62
C LEU A 193 9.91 3.62 5.26
N GLY A 194 9.81 2.48 4.58
CA GLY A 194 10.97 1.76 4.06
C GLY A 194 11.69 2.57 2.98
N PHE A 195 10.93 3.19 2.06
CA PHE A 195 11.53 4.14 1.10
C PHE A 195 12.20 5.31 1.82
N LEU A 196 11.54 5.88 2.83
CA LEU A 196 12.12 6.97 3.63
C LEU A 196 13.43 6.55 4.31
N ALA A 197 13.50 5.34 4.87
CA ALA A 197 14.70 4.82 5.50
C ALA A 197 15.87 4.72 4.50
N ILE A 198 15.60 4.18 3.30
CA ILE A 198 16.61 4.09 2.22
C ILE A 198 17.03 5.50 1.77
N TYR A 199 16.08 6.42 1.60
CA TYR A 199 16.37 7.81 1.25
C TYR A 199 17.28 8.49 2.27
N LEU A 200 16.99 8.34 3.57
CA LEU A 200 17.84 8.91 4.62
C LEU A 200 19.23 8.28 4.62
N TYR A 201 19.32 6.96 4.43
CA TYR A 201 20.61 6.26 4.36
C TYR A 201 21.52 6.81 3.26
N THR A 202 20.99 7.01 2.05
CA THR A 202 21.77 7.52 0.91
C THR A 202 22.14 8.99 1.06
N HIS A 203 21.23 9.82 1.56
CA HIS A 203 21.47 11.26 1.69
C HIS A 203 22.33 11.64 2.90
N LEU A 204 22.28 10.87 3.98
CA LEU A 204 23.18 11.02 5.13
C LEU A 204 24.54 10.34 4.89
N LYS A 205 24.71 9.61 3.77
CA LYS A 205 25.95 8.91 3.38
C LYS A 205 26.48 7.99 4.50
N ILE A 206 25.56 7.32 5.18
CA ILE A 206 25.90 6.41 6.28
C ILE A 206 26.66 5.22 5.66
N GLY A 207 27.90 4.98 6.13
CA GLY A 207 28.78 3.93 5.60
C GLY A 207 29.60 4.30 4.35
N ASP A 208 29.76 5.60 4.05
CA ASP A 208 30.74 6.06 3.06
C ASP A 208 32.15 6.10 3.71
N PRO A 209 33.11 5.27 3.25
CA PRO A 209 34.46 5.23 3.84
C PRO A 209 35.18 6.58 3.82
N ARG A 210 34.83 7.47 2.87
CA ARG A 210 35.44 8.81 2.76
C ARG A 210 34.92 9.77 3.83
N ILE A 211 33.71 9.54 4.30
CA ILE A 211 33.12 10.33 5.39
C ILE A 211 33.54 9.73 6.73
N ASP A 212 33.55 8.42 6.86
CA ASP A 212 33.99 7.76 8.10
C ASP A 212 35.45 8.13 8.44
N SER A 213 36.34 8.13 7.44
CA SER A 213 37.72 8.62 7.61
C SER A 213 37.82 10.11 7.95
N SER A 214 36.82 10.92 7.60
CA SER A 214 36.73 12.34 7.98
C SER A 214 36.14 12.55 9.38
N MET A 215 35.39 11.58 9.93
CA MET A 215 34.79 11.67 11.26
C MET A 215 35.70 11.13 12.37
N GLY A 216 36.86 10.55 12.03
CA GLY A 216 37.92 10.21 12.98
C GLY A 216 37.63 8.99 13.84
N PHE A 217 36.93 7.99 13.29
CA PHE A 217 36.83 6.65 13.88
C PHE A 217 37.98 5.75 13.42
#